data_AF-A0A7T3ESW3-F1
#
_entry.id   AF-A0A7T3ESW3-F1
#
_cell.length_a   1.000
_cell.length_b   1.000
_cell.length_c   1.000
_cell.angle_alpha   90.00
_cell.angle_beta   90.00
_cell.angle_gamma   90.00
#
_symmetry.space_group_name_H-M   'P 1'
#
loop_
_entity.id
_entity.type
_entity.pdbx_description
1 polymer ?
#
loop_
_entity_poly.entity_id
_entity_poly.type
_entity_poly.pdbx_seq_one_letter_code
_entity_poly.pdbx_strand_id
1 'polypeptide(L)'
;MKKLAVLTALAGCKEQAAQKPPVDQSRICIYSNDEEARKCVNGELSFFNPTRWGNEQLPLFAVAQYCDTNYNITYNNAGVVCVFTDKRVQKPASGSESSVSGSVPAK
;
A
#
# COMPACT_ATOMS: atom_id res chain seq x y z
N MET A 1 -42.99 39.32 22.94
CA MET A 1 -42.52 37.92 22.85
C MET A 1 -41.15 37.92 22.20
N LYS A 2 -40.07 37.72 22.97
CA LYS A 2 -38.68 37.71 22.47
C LYS A 2 -38.33 36.28 22.07
N LYS A 3 -38.15 36.03 20.76
CA LYS A 3 -37.71 34.73 20.24
C LYS A 3 -36.20 34.62 20.48
N LEU A 4 -35.79 33.73 21.40
CA LEU A 4 -34.40 33.33 21.56
C LEU A 4 -34.04 32.36 20.43
N ALA A 5 -33.16 32.78 19.53
CA ALA A 5 -32.53 31.88 18.56
C ALA A 5 -31.36 31.19 19.25
N VAL A 6 -31.46 29.88 19.47
CA VAL A 6 -30.38 29.04 19.99
C VAL A 6 -29.45 28.70 18.83
N LEU A 7 -28.26 29.32 18.81
CA LEU A 7 -27.16 28.95 17.92
C LEU A 7 -26.42 27.76 18.54
N THR A 8 -26.73 26.55 18.09
CA THR A 8 -25.96 25.34 18.36
C THR A 8 -24.61 25.44 17.63
N ALA A 9 -23.57 25.85 18.35
CA ALA A 9 -22.20 25.76 17.86
C ALA A 9 -21.80 24.29 17.76
N LEU A 10 -21.57 23.79 16.53
CA LEU A 10 -20.87 22.53 16.32
C LEU A 10 -19.43 22.71 16.80
N ALA A 11 -19.16 22.40 18.06
CA ALA A 11 -17.82 22.21 18.55
C ALA A 11 -17.25 20.95 17.91
N GLY A 12 -16.70 21.08 16.71
CA GLY A 12 -15.83 20.06 16.14
C GLY A 12 -14.64 19.90 17.08
N CYS A 13 -14.57 18.78 17.78
CA CYS A 13 -13.34 18.38 18.45
C CYS A 13 -12.22 18.48 17.42
N LYS A 14 -11.22 19.32 17.69
CA LYS A 14 -9.95 19.28 16.96
C LYS A 14 -9.33 17.93 17.28
N GLU A 15 -9.77 16.89 16.58
CA GLU A 15 -8.99 15.68 16.45
C GLU A 15 -7.70 16.18 15.82
N GLN A 16 -6.63 16.23 16.63
CA GLN A 16 -5.30 16.46 16.12
C GLN A 16 -5.03 15.29 15.20
N ALA A 17 -5.41 15.43 13.93
CA ALA A 17 -5.10 14.47 12.90
C ALA A 17 -3.60 14.27 12.99
N ALA A 18 -3.18 13.08 13.42
CA ALA A 18 -1.77 12.75 13.54
C ALA A 18 -1.11 13.11 12.21
N GLN A 19 -0.24 14.13 12.24
CA GLN A 19 0.27 14.71 11.02
C GLN A 19 1.13 13.64 10.34
N LYS A 20 0.71 13.27 9.13
CA LYS A 20 1.33 12.17 8.45
C LYS A 20 2.79 12.49 8.12
N PRO A 21 3.73 11.54 8.25
CA PRO A 21 5.12 11.80 7.87
C PRO A 21 5.20 12.37 6.44
N PRO A 22 6.04 13.39 6.20
CA PRO A 22 6.29 13.89 4.86
C PRO A 22 6.79 12.75 3.95
N VAL A 23 6.20 12.62 2.77
CA VAL A 23 6.66 11.67 1.75
C VAL A 23 7.77 12.32 0.95
N ASP A 24 8.92 11.64 0.81
CA ASP A 24 10.00 12.10 -0.06
C ASP A 24 9.54 12.09 -1.53
N GLN A 25 9.52 13.27 -2.17
CA GLN A 25 9.11 13.47 -3.57
C GLN A 25 10.31 13.58 -4.53
N SER A 26 11.55 13.48 -4.05
CA SER A 26 12.76 13.70 -4.85
C SER A 26 13.11 12.51 -5.76
N ARG A 27 12.56 11.33 -5.48
CA ARG A 27 12.83 10.07 -6.16
C ARG A 27 11.57 9.22 -6.27
N ILE A 28 11.54 8.35 -7.27
CA ILE A 28 10.49 7.35 -7.46
C ILE A 28 11.12 5.98 -7.71
N CYS A 29 10.64 4.96 -7.00
CA CYS A 29 11.00 3.57 -7.29
C CYS A 29 10.10 3.04 -8.40
N ILE A 30 10.67 2.65 -9.53
CA ILE A 30 9.90 2.06 -10.64
C ILE A 30 10.17 0.55 -10.64
N TYR A 31 9.10 -0.24 -10.66
CA TYR A 31 9.19 -1.70 -10.66
C TYR A 31 8.08 -2.32 -11.50
N SER A 32 8.35 -3.48 -12.08
CA SER A 32 7.44 -4.26 -12.91
C SER A 32 7.13 -5.64 -12.33
N ASN A 33 7.86 -6.05 -11.30
CA ASN A 33 7.78 -7.36 -10.65
C ASN A 33 8.25 -7.29 -9.18
N ASP A 34 8.05 -8.38 -8.44
CA ASP A 34 8.37 -8.46 -7.01
C ASP A 34 9.87 -8.34 -6.70
N GLU A 35 10.75 -8.80 -7.59
CA GLU A 35 12.20 -8.72 -7.39
C GLU A 35 12.68 -7.26 -7.47
N GLU A 36 12.14 -6.50 -8.41
CA GLU A 36 12.39 -5.06 -8.51
C GLU A 36 11.76 -4.30 -7.33
N ALA A 37 10.55 -4.68 -6.91
CA ALA A 37 9.86 -4.05 -5.77
C ALA A 37 10.66 -4.16 -4.46
N ARG A 38 11.38 -5.27 -4.25
CA ARG A 38 12.24 -5.48 -3.07
C ARG A 38 13.41 -4.49 -2.97
N LYS A 39 13.73 -3.76 -4.04
CA LYS A 39 14.77 -2.73 -4.07
C LYS A 39 14.23 -1.36 -3.65
N CYS A 40 12.91 -1.21 -3.55
CA CYS A 40 12.28 0.02 -3.07
C CYS A 40 12.42 0.18 -1.56
N VAL A 41 12.40 1.42 -1.11
CA VAL A 41 12.57 1.87 0.27
C VAL A 41 11.21 2.24 0.86
N ASN A 42 10.90 1.75 2.06
CA ASN A 42 9.68 2.12 2.76
C ASN A 42 9.51 3.64 2.89
N GLY A 43 8.34 4.16 2.53
CA GLY A 43 8.00 5.58 2.65
C GLY A 43 8.34 6.46 1.44
N GLU A 44 9.05 5.94 0.43
CA GLU A 44 9.28 6.67 -0.82
C GLU A 44 8.10 6.53 -1.80
N LEU A 45 8.01 7.41 -2.79
CA LEU A 45 7.09 7.21 -3.91
C LEU A 45 7.52 6.02 -4.77
N SER A 46 6.54 5.25 -5.22
CA SER A 46 6.75 4.12 -6.12
C SER A 46 5.75 4.10 -7.27
N PHE A 47 6.17 3.53 -8.38
CA PHE A 47 5.37 3.29 -9.58
C PHE A 47 5.49 1.83 -10.00
N PHE A 48 4.41 1.08 -9.83
CA PHE A 48 4.25 -0.21 -10.48
C PHE A 48 3.95 0.00 -11.96
N ASN A 49 4.92 -0.33 -12.81
CA ASN A 49 4.87 -0.16 -14.27
C ASN A 49 4.95 -1.53 -14.95
N PRO A 50 3.81 -2.22 -15.15
CA PRO A 50 3.81 -3.53 -15.79
C PRO A 50 4.26 -3.41 -17.26
N THR A 51 5.18 -4.26 -17.69
CA THR A 51 5.71 -4.27 -19.08
C THR A 51 4.61 -4.45 -20.13
N ARG A 52 3.52 -5.14 -19.77
CA ARG A 52 2.35 -5.34 -20.62
C ARG A 52 1.10 -5.31 -19.74
N TRP A 53 0.05 -4.64 -20.21
CA TRP A 53 -1.27 -4.82 -19.63
C TRP A 53 -1.82 -6.20 -20.00
N GLY A 54 -2.32 -6.93 -19.01
CA GLY A 54 -2.88 -8.27 -19.23
C GLY A 54 -4.00 -8.66 -18.26
N ASN A 55 -4.18 -7.91 -17.16
CA ASN A 55 -5.20 -8.19 -16.16
C ASN A 55 -5.49 -6.92 -15.34
N GLU A 56 -6.75 -6.52 -15.25
CA GLU A 56 -7.18 -5.36 -14.42
C GLU A 56 -6.96 -5.59 -12.92
N GLN A 57 -6.86 -6.85 -12.49
CA GLN A 57 -6.55 -7.16 -11.10
C GLN A 57 -5.07 -6.89 -10.76
N LEU A 58 -4.17 -6.87 -11.76
CA LEU A 58 -2.74 -6.76 -11.51
C LEU A 58 -2.35 -5.43 -10.83
N PRO A 59 -2.83 -4.25 -11.27
CA PRO A 59 -2.68 -3.01 -10.50
C PRO A 59 -3.23 -3.12 -9.08
N LEU A 60 -4.41 -3.75 -8.89
CA LEU A 60 -4.97 -3.92 -7.54
C LEU A 60 -4.13 -4.83 -6.64
N PHE A 61 -3.48 -5.87 -7.20
CA PHE A 61 -2.53 -6.68 -6.45
C PHE A 61 -1.30 -5.85 -6.03
N ALA A 62 -0.76 -5.01 -6.92
CA ALA A 62 0.33 -4.11 -6.56
C ALA A 62 -0.09 -3.12 -5.45
N VAL A 63 -1.32 -2.60 -5.51
CA VAL A 63 -1.91 -1.79 -4.42
C VAL A 63 -1.92 -2.56 -3.10
N ALA A 64 -2.52 -3.74 -3.11
CA ALA A 64 -2.67 -4.56 -1.91
C ALA A 64 -1.31 -4.94 -1.31
N GLN A 65 -0.32 -5.20 -2.16
CA GLN A 65 0.97 -5.72 -1.72
C GLN A 65 1.94 -4.61 -1.27
N TYR A 66 2.01 -3.51 -2.01
CA TYR A 66 3.12 -2.55 -1.93
C TYR A 66 2.72 -1.11 -1.59
N CYS A 67 1.43 -0.77 -1.54
CA CYS A 67 1.02 0.63 -1.32
C CYS A 67 0.56 0.90 0.11
N ASP A 68 1.20 1.82 0.83
CA ASP A 68 0.71 2.26 2.13
C ASP A 68 -0.63 3.01 1.97
N THR A 69 -1.71 2.30 2.31
CA THR A 69 -3.12 2.73 2.17
C THR A 69 -3.50 3.87 3.10
N ASN A 70 -2.61 4.29 3.99
CA ASN A 70 -2.82 5.53 4.73
C ASN A 70 -2.57 6.75 3.82
N TYR A 71 -1.86 6.60 2.69
CA TYR A 71 -1.57 7.68 1.72
C TYR A 71 -2.52 7.57 0.53
N ASN A 72 -2.59 8.63 -0.28
CA ASN A 72 -3.31 8.58 -1.55
C ASN A 72 -2.67 7.55 -2.49
N ILE A 73 -3.52 6.87 -3.25
CA ILE A 73 -3.16 5.87 -4.25
C ILE A 73 -3.79 6.30 -5.56
N THR A 74 -3.00 6.33 -6.62
CA THR A 74 -3.48 6.54 -8.00
C THR A 74 -3.21 5.29 -8.80
N TYR A 75 -4.23 4.75 -9.46
CA TYR A 75 -4.08 3.55 -10.28
C TYR A 75 -5.00 3.61 -11.49
N ASN A 76 -4.59 2.92 -12.55
CA ASN A 76 -5.39 2.66 -13.76
C ASN A 76 -4.75 1.47 -14.50
N ASN A 77 -5.16 1.26 -15.74
CA ASN A 77 -4.66 0.17 -16.58
C ASN A 77 -3.16 0.29 -16.92
N ALA A 78 -2.54 1.45 -16.71
CA ALA A 78 -1.11 1.66 -16.92
C ALA A 78 -0.26 1.32 -15.69
N GLY A 79 -0.86 1.13 -14.50
CA GLY A 79 -0.13 0.79 -13.28
C GLY A 79 -0.63 1.49 -12.02
N VAL A 80 0.26 1.63 -11.04
CA VAL A 80 -0.06 2.17 -9.70
C VAL A 80 1.04 3.12 -9.23
N VAL A 81 0.66 4.32 -8.78
CA VAL A 81 1.54 5.25 -8.08
C VAL A 81 1.07 5.39 -6.63
N CYS A 82 1.98 5.14 -5.69
CA CYS A 82 1.70 5.18 -4.26
C CYS A 82 2.96 5.28 -3.41
N VAL A 83 2.80 5.50 -2.10
CA VAL A 83 3.91 5.38 -1.14
C VAL A 83 4.20 3.91 -0.90
N PHE A 84 5.46 3.51 -1.07
CA PHE A 84 5.89 2.13 -0.95
C PHE A 84 5.86 1.64 0.50
N THR A 85 5.40 0.39 0.68
CA THR A 85 5.56 -0.37 1.91
C THR A 85 5.76 -1.85 1.65
N ASP A 86 6.67 -2.48 2.39
CA ASP A 86 6.90 -3.93 2.37
C ASP A 86 6.14 -4.69 3.48
N LYS A 87 5.35 -4.00 4.32
CA LYS A 87 4.68 -4.56 5.51
C LYS A 87 3.82 -5.79 5.25
N ARG A 88 3.33 -5.96 4.02
CA ARG A 88 2.46 -7.06 3.60
C ARG A 88 3.18 -8.11 2.77
N VAL A 89 4.42 -7.86 2.35
CA VAL A 89 5.20 -8.81 1.57
C VAL A 89 5.56 -9.94 2.52
N GLN A 90 4.99 -11.12 2.29
CA GLN A 90 5.44 -12.31 2.98
C GLN A 90 6.90 -12.52 2.57
N LYS A 91 7.82 -12.17 3.46
CA LYS A 91 9.25 -12.38 3.25
C LYS A 91 9.42 -13.90 3.03
N PRO A 92 9.99 -14.38 1.91
CA PRO A 92 10.48 -15.74 1.89
C PRO A 92 11.47 -15.83 3.04
N ALA A 93 11.24 -16.75 3.98
CA ALA A 93 12.09 -16.93 5.14
C ALA A 93 13.54 -16.95 4.67
N SER A 94 14.30 -15.92 5.02
CA SER A 94 15.71 -15.85 4.73
C SER A 94 16.42 -16.84 5.66
N GLY A 95 16.48 -18.10 5.21
CA GLY A 95 17.23 -19.21 5.79
C GLY A 95 16.52 -19.99 6.90
N SER A 96 15.95 -21.15 6.56
CA SER A 96 16.26 -22.46 7.21
C SER A 96 15.27 -23.54 6.76
N GLU A 97 15.83 -24.55 6.10
CA GLU A 97 15.39 -25.95 6.02
C GLU A 97 14.19 -26.30 5.12
N SER A 98 14.56 -26.72 3.91
CA SER A 98 14.00 -27.91 3.29
C SER A 98 13.84 -29.05 4.31
N SER A 99 12.61 -29.47 4.56
CA SER A 99 12.34 -30.86 4.89
C SER A 99 11.07 -31.30 4.15
N VAL A 100 11.30 -31.84 2.96
CA VAL A 100 10.41 -32.83 2.36
C VAL A 100 10.34 -34.02 3.34
N SER A 101 9.16 -34.39 3.83
CA SER A 101 8.91 -35.75 4.34
C SER A 101 7.42 -36.04 4.52
N GLY A 102 6.87 -36.91 3.66
CA GLY A 102 5.73 -37.85 3.86
C GLY A 102 4.38 -37.29 4.31
N SER A 103 3.20 -37.78 3.94
CA SER A 103 2.76 -39.02 3.31
C SER A 103 1.25 -38.85 3.07
N VAL A 104 0.72 -39.21 1.91
CA VAL A 104 -0.73 -39.22 1.64
C VAL A 104 -1.34 -40.51 2.19
N PRO A 105 -2.41 -40.49 3.02
CA PRO A 105 -3.17 -41.69 3.29
C PRO A 105 -4.19 -41.90 2.17
N ALA A 106 -4.16 -43.09 1.58
CA ALA A 106 -5.26 -43.58 0.76
C ALA A 106 -6.45 -43.93 1.66
N LYS A 107 -7.64 -43.53 1.24
CA LYS A 107 -8.88 -44.21 1.60
C LYS A 107 -9.79 -44.25 0.39
#